data_AF-A0A3D8GJX1-F1
#
_entry.id   AF-A0A3D8GJX1-F1
#
_cell.length_a   1.000
_cell.length_b   1.000
_cell.length_c   1.000
_cell.angle_alpha   90.00
_cell.angle_beta   90.00
_cell.angle_gamma   90.00
#
_symmetry.space_group_name_H-M   'P 1'
#
loop_
_entity.id
_entity.type
_entity.pdbx_description
1 polymer ?
#
loop_
_entity_poly.entity_id
_entity_poly.type
_entity_poly.pdbx_seq_one_letter_code
_entity_poly.pdbx_strand_id
1 'polypeptide(L)' 'MPSLGVKVDAIPGRLNQLSLIFNRVGLFSGQCSEICGANHRFIPIIIIVVPRMEFLIN' A
#
# COMPACT_ATOMS: atom_id res chain seq x y z
N MET A 1 2.31 -3.58 3.33
CA MET A 1 3.58 -2.85 3.16
C MET A 1 4.57 -3.25 4.25
N PRO A 2 5.53 -4.14 3.93
CA PRO A 2 6.45 -4.69 4.93
C PRO A 2 7.28 -3.62 5.67
N SER A 3 7.80 -2.63 4.93
CA SER A 3 8.62 -1.54 5.48
C SER A 3 7.87 -0.57 6.41
N LEU A 4 6.54 -0.58 6.37
CA LEU A 4 5.68 0.19 7.29
C LEU A 4 5.05 -0.71 8.37
N GLY A 5 5.31 -2.02 8.34
CA GLY A 5 4.70 -2.99 9.27
C GLY A 5 3.19 -3.15 9.10
N VAL A 6 2.62 -2.80 7.94
CA VAL A 6 1.17 -2.83 7.71
C VAL A 6 0.74 -3.97 6.80
N LYS A 7 -0.34 -4.65 7.19
CA LYS A 7 -1.09 -5.62 6.37
C LYS A 7 -2.58 -5.43 6.68
N VAL A 8 -3.42 -5.49 5.66
CA VAL A 8 -4.87 -5.58 5.80
C VAL A 8 -5.40 -6.42 4.64
N ASP A 9 -6.38 -7.26 4.94
CA ASP A 9 -7.00 -8.10 3.92
C ASP A 9 -8.09 -7.32 3.18
N ALA A 10 -8.19 -7.56 1.87
CA ALA A 10 -9.26 -7.04 1.03
C ALA A 10 -10.39 -8.08 0.98
N ILE A 11 -11.43 -7.89 1.80
CA ILE A 11 -12.56 -8.83 1.95
C ILE A 11 -13.79 -8.26 1.24
N PRO A 12 -14.39 -8.98 0.26
CA PRO A 12 -15.61 -8.52 -0.41
C PRO A 12 -16.73 -8.21 0.60
N GLY A 13 -17.37 -7.05 0.47
CA GLY A 13 -18.46 -6.62 1.36
C GLY A 13 -18.02 -6.05 2.71
N ARG A 14 -16.71 -5.93 2.98
CA ARG A 14 -16.18 -5.31 4.21
C ARG A 14 -15.22 -4.17 3.88
N LEU A 15 -15.45 -3.00 4.48
CA LEU A 15 -14.51 -1.86 4.45
C LEU A 15 -13.59 -1.92 5.66
N ASN A 16 -12.33 -2.25 5.42
CA ASN A 16 -11.29 -2.16 6.44
C ASN A 16 -10.58 -0.80 6.33
N GLN A 17 -10.36 -0.13 7.46
CA GLN A 17 -9.66 1.15 7.54
C GLN A 17 -8.33 0.97 8.26
N LEU A 18 -7.28 1.61 7.73
CA LEU A 18 -5.97 1.70 8.36
C LEU A 18 -5.53 3.17 8.41
N SER A 19 -4.81 3.54 9.47
CA SER A 19 -4.08 4.81 9.54
C SER A 19 -2.63 4.59 9.15
N LEU A 20 -2.14 5.37 8.19
CA LEU A 20 -0.75 5.33 7.73
C LEU A 20 -0.06 6.64 8.08
N ILE A 21 1.15 6.54 8.63
CA ILE A 21 2.02 7.68 8.93
C ILE A 21 3.36 7.41 8.29
N PHE A 22 3.87 8.37 7.52
CA PHE A 22 5.14 8.27 6.83
C PHE A 22 6.14 9.25 7.44
N ASN A 23 7.29 8.73 7.89
CA ASN A 23 8.34 9.54 8.52
C ASN A 23 9.39 10.05 7.51
N ARG A 24 9.29 9.63 6.24
CA ARG A 24 10.23 10.02 5.18
C ARG A 24 9.57 9.93 3.80
N VAL A 25 10.03 10.79 2.89
CA VAL A 25 9.75 10.75 1.45
C VAL A 25 10.41 9.53 0.83
N GLY A 26 9.78 8.94 -0.19
CA GLY A 26 10.36 7.82 -0.93
C GLY A 26 9.33 6.82 -1.47
N LEU A 27 9.85 5.72 -2.02
CA LEU A 27 9.07 4.64 -2.60
C LEU A 27 9.00 3.45 -1.65
N PHE A 28 7.79 2.98 -1.36
CA PHE A 28 7.52 1.84 -0.50
C PHE A 28 6.82 0.76 -1.31
N SER A 29 7.44 -0.41 -1.43
CA SER A 29 6.91 -1.54 -2.18
C SER A 29 6.34 -2.63 -1.29
N GLY A 30 5.36 -3.34 -1.83
CA GLY A 30 4.73 -4.51 -1.21
C GLY A 30 4.18 -5.45 -2.27
N GLN A 31 3.68 -6.58 -1.81
CA GLN A 31 3.06 -7.61 -2.62
C GLN A 31 1.72 -8.00 -1.98
N CYS A 32 0.83 -8.59 -2.78
CA CYS A 32 -0.33 -9.28 -2.25
C CYS A 32 0.11 -10.38 -1.26
N SER A 33 -0.56 -10.48 -0.10
CA SER A 33 -0.20 -11.39 0.98
C SER A 33 -1.26 -12.45 1.29
N GLU A 34 -2.21 -12.63 0.37
CA GLU A 34 -3.30 -13.60 0.47
C GLU A 34 -3.57 -14.21 -0.91
N ILE A 35 -3.68 -15.54 -1.00
CA ILE A 35 -3.80 -16.20 -2.30
C ILE A 35 -5.11 -15.79 -3.00
N CYS A 36 -5.00 -15.18 -4.17
CA CYS A 36 -6.13 -14.54 -4.86
C CYS A 36 -6.33 -15.01 -6.32
N GLY A 37 -5.72 -16.14 -6.69
CA GLY A 37 -5.86 -16.76 -8.02
C GLY A 37 -4.51 -16.93 -8.75
N ALA A 38 -4.57 -17.28 -10.04
CA ALA A 38 -3.39 -17.64 -10.85
C ALA A 38 -2.34 -16.52 -10.92
N ASN A 39 -2.77 -15.25 -10.92
CA ASN A 39 -1.88 -14.10 -11.02
C ASN A 39 -1.48 -13.52 -9.66
N HIS A 40 -1.69 -14.24 -8.55
CA HIS A 40 -1.46 -13.75 -7.18
C HIS A 40 -0.07 -13.10 -6.98
N ARG A 41 0.98 -13.65 -7.60
CA ARG A 41 2.36 -13.13 -7.53
C ARG A 41 2.58 -11.84 -8.32
N PHE A 42 1.73 -11.53 -9.29
CA PHE A 42 1.90 -10.40 -10.22
C PHE A 42 1.07 -9.18 -9.84
N ILE A 43 0.75 -9.04 -8.55
CA ILE A 43 -0.05 -7.93 -8.01
C ILE A 43 0.83 -7.14 -7.00
N PRO A 44 1.76 -6.31 -7.49
CA PRO A 44 2.57 -5.45 -6.64
C PRO A 44 1.76 -4.25 -6.14
N ILE A 45 2.19 -3.70 -5.00
CA ILE A 45 1.65 -2.44 -4.46
C ILE A 45 2.83 -1.48 -4.31
N ILE A 46 2.70 -0.26 -4.83
CA ILE A 46 3.70 0.80 -4.71
C ILE A 46 3.03 2.02 -4.07
N ILE A 47 3.63 2.54 -3.00
CA ILE A 47 3.29 3.84 -2.43
C ILE A 47 4.45 4.79 -2.70
N ILE A 48 4.14 5.94 -3.29
CA ILE A 48 5.08 7.03 -3.48
C ILE A 48 4.70 8.12 -2.48
N VAL A 49 5.62 8.42 -1.56
CA VAL A 49 5.47 9.49 -0.59
C VAL A 49 6.28 10.66 -1.08
N VAL A 50 5.61 11.79 -1.34
CA VAL A 50 6.21 13.05 -1.79
C VAL A 50 5.92 14.18 -0.80
N PRO A 51 6.68 15.29 -0.82
CA PRO A 51 6.33 16.48 -0.06
C PRO A 51 4.91 16.97 -0.38
N ARG A 52 4.24 17.58 0.62
CA ARG A 52 2.86 18.05 0.49
C ARG A 52 2.64 18.95 -0.72
N MET A 53 3.56 19.86 -1.00
CA MET A 53 3.44 20.79 -2.14
C MET A 53 3.46 20.05 -3.48
N GLU A 54 4.33 19.05 -3.62
CA GLU A 54 4.40 18.23 -4.84
C GLU A 54 3.12 17.40 -5.04
N PHE A 55 2.55 16.87 -3.95
CA PHE A 55 1.28 16.13 -4.01
C PHE A 55 0.08 16.99 -4.42
N LEU A 56 0.09 18.30 -4.10
CA LEU A 56 -1.04 19.19 -4.35
C LEU A 56 -0.99 19.87 -5.73
N ILE A 57 0.19 19.95 -6.34
CA ILE A 57 0.40 20.65 -7.61
C ILE A 57 0.32 19.71 -8.81
N ASN A 58 0.60 18.42 -8.60
CA ASN A 58 0.44 17.35 -9.60
C ASN A 58 -0.92 16.68 -9.48
#